data_AF-A0A958IBW5-F1
#
_entry.id   AF-A0A958IBW5-F1
#
_cell.length_a   1.000
_cell.length_b   1.000
_cell.length_c   1.000
_cell.angle_alpha   90.00
_cell.angle_beta   90.00
_cell.angle_gamma   90.00
#
_symmetry.space_group_name_H-M   'P 1'
#
loop_
_entity.id
_entity.type
_entity.pdbx_description
1 polymer ?
#
loop_
_entity_poly.entity_id
_entity_poly.type
_entity_poly.pdbx_seq_one_letter_code
_entity_poly.pdbx_strand_id
1 'polypeptide(L)'
;LQSQVGKWAGLATQIRLGELASCLQYIVDGVATEPLLEIVTGHQWAPGGYAWIFPKDGDYAEVGLGVIRTQTDRDARWHLNHFIENAFLKDRFADMRILEIQGGGVPLASPLKKQVADNLILVGDAARHVNPVTGGGIHTALRSGVIAGHFLGDLLKAGRTPTAANLGGYQEIWEAEMGKSMWQLYRHKREIFRNRDLDVRNKLLYGILSRYFSPESEYRKV
;
A
#
# COMPACT_ATOMS: atom_id res chain seq x y z
N LEU A 1 -3.35 8.76 6.96
CA LEU A 1 -2.13 8.28 7.64
C LEU A 1 -1.47 9.43 8.41
N GLN A 2 -1.27 9.31 9.72
CA GLN A 2 -0.82 10.47 10.51
C GLN A 2 0.62 10.37 11.03
N SER A 3 1.13 9.18 11.37
CA SER A 3 2.49 8.99 11.94
C SER A 3 2.85 10.06 12.99
N GLN A 4 1.91 10.33 13.92
CA GLN A 4 1.99 11.51 14.80
C GLN A 4 3.18 11.43 15.75
N VAL A 5 3.45 10.26 16.32
CA VAL A 5 4.59 10.06 17.23
C VAL A 5 5.91 10.36 16.53
N GLY A 6 6.07 9.94 15.27
CA GLY A 6 7.25 10.27 14.47
C GLY A 6 7.39 11.78 14.26
N LYS A 7 6.28 12.47 13.99
CA LYS A 7 6.26 13.93 13.86
C LYS A 7 6.65 14.64 15.16
N TRP A 8 6.14 14.18 16.30
CA TRP A 8 6.49 14.72 17.63
C TRP A 8 7.97 14.53 17.96
N ALA A 9 8.56 13.42 17.51
CA ALA A 9 9.99 13.14 17.65
C ALA A 9 10.88 13.83 16.60
N GLY A 10 10.34 14.75 15.80
CA GLY A 10 11.10 15.51 14.80
C GLY A 10 11.47 14.72 13.53
N LEU A 11 10.86 13.55 13.30
CA LEU A 11 11.07 12.79 12.06
C LEU A 11 10.22 13.38 10.93
N ALA A 12 10.79 13.42 9.72
CA ALA A 12 10.15 13.95 8.52
C ALA A 12 9.12 12.95 7.95
N THR A 13 7.95 12.84 8.60
CA THR A 13 6.91 11.86 8.26
C THR A 13 5.88 12.36 7.23
N GLN A 14 5.93 13.63 6.81
CA GLN A 14 4.95 14.22 5.88
C GLN A 14 4.98 13.61 4.48
N ILE A 15 3.83 13.19 3.97
CA ILE A 15 3.68 12.56 2.66
C ILE A 15 3.18 13.59 1.65
N ARG A 16 3.76 13.60 0.45
CA ARG A 16 3.31 14.46 -0.65
C ARG A 16 1.96 13.97 -1.17
N LEU A 17 1.08 14.88 -1.58
CA LEU A 17 -0.27 14.52 -2.04
C LEU A 17 -0.25 13.53 -3.22
N GLY A 18 0.71 13.65 -4.14
CA GLY A 18 0.88 12.71 -5.26
C GLY A 18 1.42 11.33 -4.88
N GLU A 19 1.68 11.10 -3.60
CA GLU A 19 2.22 9.85 -3.04
C GLU A 19 1.30 9.23 -1.97
N LEU A 20 0.14 9.85 -1.73
CA LEU A 20 -0.89 9.34 -0.84
C LEU A 20 -2.08 8.89 -1.68
N ALA A 21 -2.37 7.59 -1.66
CA ALA A 21 -3.58 7.07 -2.27
C ALA A 21 -4.77 7.28 -1.33
N SER A 22 -5.88 7.75 -1.90
CA SER A 22 -7.20 7.71 -1.26
C SER A 22 -7.86 6.40 -1.67
N CYS A 23 -7.99 5.48 -0.71
CA CYS A 23 -8.61 4.19 -0.94
C CYS A 23 -10.02 4.17 -0.35
N LEU A 24 -10.95 3.57 -1.09
CA LEU A 24 -12.32 3.32 -0.66
C LEU A 24 -12.72 1.92 -1.11
N GLN A 25 -13.42 1.19 -0.26
CA GLN A 25 -14.06 -0.07 -0.62
C GLN A 25 -15.45 -0.19 -0.02
N TYR A 26 -16.28 -0.94 -0.74
CA TYR A 26 -17.55 -1.46 -0.26
C TYR A 26 -17.35 -2.92 0.11
N ILE A 27 -17.81 -3.28 1.31
CA ILE A 27 -18.07 -4.68 1.65
C ILE A 27 -19.46 -4.98 1.13
N VAL A 28 -19.57 -5.94 0.23
CA VAL A 28 -20.79 -6.19 -0.54
C VAL A 28 -21.22 -7.64 -0.46
N ASP A 29 -22.50 -7.85 -0.70
CA ASP A 29 -23.16 -9.14 -0.93
C ASP A 29 -23.85 -9.08 -2.30
N GLY A 30 -24.17 -10.24 -2.88
CA GLY A 30 -24.81 -10.34 -4.20
C GLY A 30 -23.87 -10.10 -5.37
N VAL A 31 -22.56 -10.31 -5.17
CA VAL A 31 -21.54 -10.22 -6.23
C VAL A 31 -20.90 -11.58 -6.41
N ALA A 32 -21.11 -12.20 -7.57
CA ALA A 32 -20.45 -13.46 -7.90
C ALA A 32 -18.93 -13.27 -8.00
N THR A 33 -18.17 -14.10 -7.29
CA THR A 33 -16.70 -14.10 -7.29
C THR A 33 -16.15 -15.51 -7.41
N GLU A 34 -15.04 -15.65 -8.11
CA GLU A 34 -14.19 -16.84 -8.04
C GLU A 34 -13.29 -16.76 -6.79
N PRO A 35 -12.68 -17.86 -6.31
CA PRO A 35 -11.73 -17.86 -5.19
C PRO A 35 -10.37 -17.27 -5.58
N LEU A 36 -10.37 -16.13 -6.27
CA LEU A 36 -9.21 -15.44 -6.81
C LEU A 36 -9.28 -13.94 -6.47
N LEU A 37 -8.11 -13.35 -6.25
CA LEU A 37 -8.00 -11.89 -6.11
C LEU A 37 -8.03 -11.26 -7.50
N GLU A 38 -9.02 -10.44 -7.78
CA GLU A 38 -9.10 -9.71 -9.05
C GLU A 38 -8.55 -8.30 -8.86
N ILE A 39 -7.65 -7.90 -9.76
CA ILE A 39 -7.06 -6.57 -9.80
C ILE A 39 -7.30 -5.98 -11.19
N VAL A 40 -7.99 -4.86 -11.26
CA VAL A 40 -8.32 -4.17 -12.49
C VAL A 40 -7.51 -2.89 -12.59
N THR A 41 -6.60 -2.85 -13.58
CA THR A 41 -5.84 -1.64 -13.91
C THR A 41 -6.55 -0.83 -14.99
N GLY A 42 -6.37 0.48 -14.97
CA GLY A 42 -6.95 1.39 -15.96
C GLY A 42 -7.14 2.77 -15.38
N HIS A 43 -6.50 3.77 -15.98
CA HIS A 43 -6.60 5.15 -15.53
C HIS A 43 -8.04 5.65 -15.47
N GLN A 44 -8.93 5.20 -16.35
CA GLN A 44 -10.34 5.57 -16.36
C GLN A 44 -11.13 5.07 -15.14
N TRP A 45 -10.65 4.01 -14.46
CA TRP A 45 -11.29 3.45 -13.28
C TRP A 45 -10.63 3.96 -12.00
N ALA A 46 -9.30 3.92 -11.94
CA ALA A 46 -8.54 4.24 -10.75
C ALA A 46 -7.28 5.07 -11.08
N PRO A 47 -7.44 6.39 -11.34
CA PRO A 47 -6.32 7.26 -11.65
C PRO A 47 -5.19 7.19 -10.62
N GLY A 48 -4.03 6.68 -11.02
CA GLY A 48 -2.87 6.57 -10.12
C GLY A 48 -2.81 5.30 -9.28
N GLY A 49 -3.77 4.38 -9.43
CA GLY A 49 -3.84 3.11 -8.71
C GLY A 49 -4.56 2.04 -9.53
N TYR A 50 -5.38 1.23 -8.85
CA TYR A 50 -6.14 0.14 -9.45
C TYR A 50 -7.41 -0.12 -8.62
N ALA A 51 -8.36 -0.86 -9.21
CA ALA A 51 -9.53 -1.40 -8.53
C ALA A 51 -9.32 -2.88 -8.15
N TRP A 52 -10.01 -3.34 -7.12
CA TRP A 52 -9.97 -4.73 -6.67
C TRP A 52 -11.36 -5.29 -6.42
N ILE A 53 -11.48 -6.60 -6.58
CA ILE A 53 -12.60 -7.42 -6.15
C ILE A 53 -11.98 -8.61 -5.41
N PHE A 54 -12.06 -8.59 -4.08
CA PHE A 54 -11.47 -9.62 -3.23
C PHE A 54 -12.58 -10.46 -2.58
N PRO A 55 -12.70 -11.75 -2.92
CA PRO A 55 -13.70 -12.62 -2.31
C PRO A 55 -13.45 -12.78 -0.80
N LYS A 56 -14.53 -12.92 -0.05
CA LYS A 56 -14.54 -13.36 1.34
C LYS A 56 -15.34 -14.66 1.44
N ASP A 57 -15.38 -15.23 2.64
CA ASP A 57 -16.19 -16.42 2.89
C ASP A 57 -17.68 -16.12 2.64
N GLY A 58 -18.41 -17.06 2.03
CA GLY A 58 -19.81 -16.87 1.64
C GLY A 58 -19.96 -16.07 0.35
N ASP A 59 -21.05 -15.30 0.24
CA ASP A 59 -21.37 -14.47 -0.95
C ASP A 59 -20.84 -13.03 -0.82
N TYR A 60 -19.87 -12.81 0.08
CA TYR A 60 -19.32 -11.49 0.37
C TYR A 60 -18.05 -11.18 -0.44
N ALA A 61 -17.89 -9.92 -0.81
CA ALA A 61 -16.66 -9.44 -1.46
C ALA A 61 -16.28 -8.03 -0.97
N GLU A 62 -14.99 -7.71 -1.06
CA GLU A 62 -14.48 -6.34 -0.97
C GLU A 62 -14.30 -5.80 -2.38
N VAL A 63 -15.14 -4.84 -2.78
CA VAL A 63 -15.02 -4.14 -4.06
C VAL A 63 -14.54 -2.73 -3.78
N GLY A 64 -13.34 -2.40 -4.26
CA GLY A 64 -12.73 -1.12 -3.92
C GLY A 64 -11.73 -0.64 -4.95
N LEU A 65 -11.20 0.56 -4.70
CA LEU A 65 -10.12 1.12 -5.50
C LEU A 65 -9.29 2.13 -4.72
N GLY A 66 -8.10 2.42 -5.27
CA GLY A 66 -7.21 3.46 -4.78
C GLY A 66 -6.93 4.49 -5.88
N VAL A 67 -7.12 5.78 -5.58
CA VAL A 67 -6.79 6.88 -6.50
C VAL A 67 -5.75 7.83 -5.91
N ILE A 68 -4.94 8.42 -6.78
CA ILE A 68 -4.04 9.52 -6.42
C ILE A 68 -4.74 10.84 -6.74
N ARG A 69 -4.97 11.65 -5.70
CA ARG A 69 -5.72 12.92 -5.83
C ARG A 69 -5.12 13.89 -6.83
N THR A 70 -3.81 13.87 -7.08
CA THR A 70 -3.17 14.74 -8.08
C THR A 70 -3.35 14.24 -9.52
N GLN A 71 -4.02 13.12 -9.75
CA GLN A 71 -4.28 12.54 -11.08
C GLN A 71 -5.76 12.58 -11.48
N THR A 72 -6.63 13.17 -10.66
CA THR A 72 -8.07 13.29 -10.93
C THR A 72 -8.69 14.43 -10.14
N ASP A 73 -9.76 15.02 -10.68
CA ASP A 73 -10.60 16.02 -10.06
C ASP A 73 -11.72 15.40 -9.18
N ARG A 74 -11.99 14.11 -9.33
CA ARG A 74 -13.02 13.37 -8.59
C ARG A 74 -12.46 12.63 -7.38
N ASP A 75 -13.33 12.35 -6.41
CA ASP A 75 -12.96 11.57 -5.22
C ASP A 75 -13.02 10.05 -5.49
N ALA A 76 -12.51 9.26 -4.54
CA ALA A 76 -12.48 7.80 -4.65
C ALA A 76 -13.89 7.17 -4.74
N ARG A 77 -14.91 7.81 -4.14
CA ARG A 77 -16.29 7.30 -4.15
C ARG A 77 -16.89 7.43 -5.54
N TRP A 78 -16.68 8.57 -6.19
CA TRP A 78 -17.11 8.77 -7.57
C TRP A 78 -16.48 7.73 -8.49
N HIS A 79 -15.17 7.51 -8.39
CA HIS A 79 -14.48 6.49 -9.20
C HIS A 79 -14.99 5.08 -8.92
N LEU A 80 -15.26 4.74 -7.66
CA LEU A 80 -15.75 3.41 -7.30
C LEU A 80 -17.14 3.15 -7.87
N ASN A 81 -18.04 4.12 -7.76
CA ASN A 81 -19.37 4.04 -8.38
C ASN A 81 -19.25 3.97 -9.91
N HIS A 82 -18.39 4.79 -10.52
CA HIS A 82 -18.17 4.76 -11.97
C HIS A 82 -17.67 3.40 -12.44
N PHE A 83 -16.71 2.79 -11.72
CA PHE A 83 -16.22 1.44 -11.99
C PHE A 83 -17.34 0.40 -11.92
N ILE A 84 -18.14 0.43 -10.85
CA ILE A 84 -19.25 -0.51 -10.65
C ILE A 84 -20.31 -0.39 -11.76
N GLU A 85 -20.65 0.83 -12.16
CA GLU A 85 -21.73 1.08 -13.13
C GLU A 85 -21.28 0.88 -14.60
N ASN A 86 -19.99 1.06 -14.90
CA ASN A 86 -19.52 1.22 -16.29
C ASN A 86 -18.41 0.25 -16.71
N ALA A 87 -17.78 -0.47 -15.79
CA ALA A 87 -16.74 -1.43 -16.16
C ALA A 87 -17.32 -2.63 -16.92
N PHE A 88 -16.44 -3.38 -17.58
CA PHE A 88 -16.76 -4.62 -18.28
C PHE A 88 -17.34 -5.72 -17.37
N LEU A 89 -17.34 -5.51 -16.04
CA LEU A 89 -17.88 -6.40 -15.02
C LEU A 89 -19.21 -5.91 -14.43
N LYS A 90 -19.80 -4.83 -14.96
CA LYS A 90 -20.99 -4.16 -14.38
C LYS A 90 -22.15 -5.11 -14.06
N ASP A 91 -22.35 -6.13 -14.90
CA ASP A 91 -23.46 -7.07 -14.74
C ASP A 91 -23.31 -7.93 -13.47
N ARG A 92 -22.07 -8.13 -12.97
CA ARG A 92 -21.80 -8.80 -11.68
C ARG A 92 -22.25 -7.99 -10.48
N PHE A 93 -22.48 -6.68 -10.65
CA PHE A 93 -22.88 -5.78 -9.58
C PHE A 93 -24.37 -5.45 -9.61
N ALA A 94 -25.17 -6.09 -10.49
CA ALA A 94 -26.58 -5.77 -10.67
C ALA A 94 -27.42 -5.99 -9.39
N ASP A 95 -27.15 -7.06 -8.65
CA ASP A 95 -27.83 -7.41 -7.39
C ASP A 95 -26.99 -7.04 -6.15
N MET A 96 -25.93 -6.26 -6.33
CA MET A 96 -24.98 -5.90 -5.29
C MET A 96 -25.66 -5.09 -4.18
N ARG A 97 -25.45 -5.52 -2.93
CA ARG A 97 -25.85 -4.79 -1.73
C ARG A 97 -24.63 -4.33 -0.96
N ILE A 98 -24.54 -3.03 -0.67
CA ILE A 98 -23.47 -2.47 0.17
C ILE A 98 -23.83 -2.69 1.63
N LEU A 99 -22.98 -3.42 2.34
CA LEU A 99 -23.14 -3.72 3.78
C LEU A 99 -22.32 -2.75 4.63
N GLU A 100 -21.12 -2.42 4.17
CA GLU A 100 -20.20 -1.53 4.87
C GLU A 100 -19.38 -0.71 3.87
N ILE A 101 -18.97 0.48 4.29
CA ILE A 101 -18.08 1.35 3.52
C ILE A 101 -16.85 1.64 4.36
N GLN A 102 -15.69 1.28 3.81
CA GLN A 102 -14.40 1.49 4.45
C GLN A 102 -13.52 2.38 3.59
N GLY A 103 -12.74 3.26 4.22
CA GLY A 103 -11.85 4.18 3.52
C GLY A 103 -10.61 4.51 4.32
N GLY A 104 -9.53 4.82 3.62
CA GLY A 104 -8.24 5.08 4.24
C GLY A 104 -7.22 5.69 3.29
N GLY A 105 -6.23 6.37 3.86
CA GLY A 105 -5.11 6.90 3.10
C GLY A 105 -3.91 5.96 3.15
N VAL A 106 -3.43 5.50 1.99
CA VAL A 106 -2.32 4.55 1.88
C VAL A 106 -1.04 5.24 1.40
N PRO A 107 0.08 5.17 2.14
CA PRO A 107 1.35 5.81 1.77
C PRO A 107 2.06 5.03 0.65
N LEU A 108 1.94 5.50 -0.60
CA LEU A 108 2.68 4.93 -1.73
C LEU A 108 4.01 5.67 -1.97
N ALA A 109 4.62 6.18 -0.91
CA ALA A 109 5.83 6.99 -0.99
C ALA A 109 7.08 6.12 -0.79
N SER A 110 8.26 6.74 -0.90
CA SER A 110 9.48 6.05 -0.48
C SER A 110 9.46 5.77 1.02
N PRO A 111 10.20 4.75 1.50
CA PRO A 111 10.48 4.59 2.91
C PRO A 111 11.06 5.87 3.53
N LEU A 112 10.94 6.02 4.84
CA LEU A 112 11.62 7.10 5.56
C LEU A 112 13.14 6.87 5.53
N LYS A 113 13.90 7.94 5.25
CA LYS A 113 15.36 7.91 5.33
C LYS A 113 15.88 7.70 6.76
N LYS A 114 15.11 8.12 7.75
CA LYS A 114 15.38 7.94 9.17
C LYS A 114 14.09 7.47 9.86
N GLN A 115 14.15 6.30 10.47
CA GLN A 115 12.99 5.61 11.07
C GLN A 115 13.07 5.54 12.60
N VAL A 116 14.18 6.01 13.19
CA VAL A 116 14.45 5.96 14.62
C VAL A 116 14.75 7.34 15.20
N ALA A 117 14.39 7.55 16.46
CA ALA A 117 14.77 8.69 17.28
C ALA A 117 15.05 8.19 18.72
N ASP A 118 15.48 9.06 19.63
CA ASP A 118 15.71 8.63 21.02
C ASP A 118 14.43 8.01 21.60
N ASN A 119 14.55 6.78 22.10
CA ASN A 119 13.46 5.98 22.66
C ASN A 119 12.32 5.66 21.66
N LEU A 120 12.55 5.74 20.34
CA LEU A 120 11.51 5.54 19.33
C LEU A 120 12.01 4.77 18.11
N ILE A 121 11.24 3.75 17.72
CA ILE A 121 11.31 3.09 16.41
C ILE A 121 9.93 3.24 15.75
N LEU A 122 9.90 3.70 14.50
CA LEU A 122 8.70 3.65 13.67
C LEU A 122 8.65 2.33 12.89
N VAL A 123 7.46 1.75 12.75
CA VAL A 123 7.21 0.52 12.00
C VAL A 123 5.96 0.66 11.12
N GLY A 124 5.76 -0.29 10.19
CA GLY A 124 4.58 -0.34 9.32
C GLY A 124 4.32 0.97 8.57
N ASP A 125 3.05 1.33 8.45
CA ASP A 125 2.63 2.56 7.77
C ASP A 125 3.27 3.82 8.37
N ALA A 126 3.49 3.87 9.68
CA ALA A 126 4.11 5.03 10.33
C ALA A 126 5.53 5.30 9.80
N ALA A 127 6.25 4.25 9.40
CA ALA A 127 7.56 4.29 8.76
C ALA A 127 7.52 4.21 7.23
N ARG A 128 6.33 4.16 6.64
CA ARG A 128 6.09 3.97 5.19
C ARG A 128 6.59 2.64 4.67
N HIS A 129 6.42 1.58 5.46
CA HIS A 129 6.70 0.21 5.02
C HIS A 129 5.56 -0.36 4.16
N VAL A 130 4.86 0.46 3.39
CA VAL A 130 3.87 -0.02 2.42
C VAL A 130 4.56 -0.27 1.10
N ASN A 131 4.23 -1.36 0.42
CA ASN A 131 4.70 -1.58 -0.94
C ASN A 131 4.18 -0.44 -1.85
N PRO A 132 5.07 0.37 -2.45
CA PRO A 132 4.65 1.59 -3.15
C PRO A 132 3.93 1.34 -4.48
N VAL A 133 3.98 0.11 -5.00
CA VAL A 133 3.30 -0.32 -6.23
C VAL A 133 1.95 -0.96 -5.90
N THR A 134 1.94 -1.90 -4.94
CA THR A 134 0.75 -2.71 -4.63
C THR A 134 -0.09 -2.12 -3.50
N GLY A 135 0.37 -1.12 -2.76
CA GLY A 135 -0.33 -0.63 -1.57
C GLY A 135 -0.45 -1.64 -0.41
N GLY A 136 0.10 -2.84 -0.55
CA GLY A 136 0.11 -3.84 0.50
C GLY A 136 1.05 -3.45 1.65
N GLY A 137 0.51 -3.40 2.88
CA GLY A 137 1.26 -3.00 4.07
C GLY A 137 1.23 -4.00 5.23
N ILE A 138 0.33 -4.99 5.23
CA ILE A 138 0.15 -5.89 6.39
C ILE A 138 1.39 -6.73 6.66
N HIS A 139 1.89 -7.47 5.65
CA HIS A 139 3.06 -8.33 5.79
C HIS A 139 4.31 -7.54 6.20
N THR A 140 4.55 -6.41 5.54
CA THR A 140 5.70 -5.54 5.81
C THR A 140 5.61 -4.86 7.17
N ALA A 141 4.41 -4.46 7.61
CA ALA A 141 4.19 -3.95 8.96
C ALA A 141 4.51 -5.01 10.01
N LEU A 142 3.95 -6.22 9.88
CA LEU A 142 4.22 -7.34 10.78
C LEU A 142 5.72 -7.66 10.84
N ARG A 143 6.36 -7.84 9.68
CA ARG A 143 7.78 -8.16 9.61
C ARG A 143 8.64 -7.05 10.22
N SER A 144 8.34 -5.78 9.94
CA SER A 144 9.07 -4.66 10.56
C SER A 144 8.87 -4.56 12.08
N GLY A 145 7.70 -4.96 12.58
CA GLY A 145 7.42 -5.08 14.01
C GLY A 145 8.21 -6.22 14.67
N VAL A 146 8.30 -7.38 14.01
CA VAL A 146 9.12 -8.53 14.45
C VAL A 146 10.60 -8.14 14.56
N ILE A 147 11.14 -7.48 13.53
CA ILE A 147 12.53 -6.97 13.54
C ILE A 147 12.73 -6.01 14.72
N ALA A 148 11.81 -5.05 14.90
CA ALA A 148 11.90 -4.06 15.99
C ALA A 148 11.87 -4.74 17.37
N GLY A 149 10.98 -5.72 17.57
CA GLY A 149 10.84 -6.44 18.82
C GLY A 149 12.08 -7.24 19.20
N HIS A 150 12.64 -8.00 18.25
CA HIS A 150 13.89 -8.74 18.49
C HIS A 150 15.07 -7.81 18.76
N PHE A 151 15.24 -6.79 17.92
CA PHE A 151 16.32 -5.82 18.06
C PHE A 151 16.28 -5.09 19.42
N LEU A 152 15.10 -4.59 19.83
CA LEU A 152 14.94 -3.95 21.12
C LEU A 152 15.18 -4.92 22.28
N GLY A 153 14.69 -6.17 22.16
CA GLY A 153 14.93 -7.21 23.16
C GLY A 153 16.41 -7.46 23.41
N ASP A 154 17.21 -7.55 22.35
CA ASP A 154 18.66 -7.78 22.46
C ASP A 154 19.41 -6.53 22.96
N LEU A 155 19.02 -5.35 22.48
CA LEU A 155 19.58 -4.07 22.93
C LEU A 155 19.40 -3.87 24.45
N LEU A 156 18.20 -4.16 24.97
CA LEU A 156 17.88 -4.04 26.39
C LEU A 156 18.61 -5.09 27.23
N LYS A 157 18.70 -6.35 26.78
CA LYS A 157 19.49 -7.40 27.45
C LYS A 157 20.96 -7.04 27.54
N ALA A 158 21.49 -6.35 26.54
CA ALA A 158 22.86 -5.84 26.53
C ALA A 158 23.07 -4.59 27.42
N GLY A 159 22.05 -4.12 28.14
CA GLY A 159 22.14 -2.96 29.01
C GLY A 159 22.35 -1.63 28.28
N ARG A 160 22.06 -1.56 26.98
CA ARG A 160 22.26 -0.34 26.19
C ARG A 160 21.05 0.57 26.28
N THR A 161 21.29 1.88 26.42
CA THR A 161 20.23 2.89 26.37
C THR A 161 19.71 3.05 24.94
N PRO A 162 18.40 3.13 24.69
CA PRO A 162 17.82 3.25 23.35
C PRO A 162 17.92 4.68 22.79
N THR A 163 19.15 5.18 22.64
CA THR A 163 19.43 6.43 21.91
C THR A 163 19.28 6.20 20.41
N ALA A 164 19.03 7.26 19.63
CA ALA A 164 18.89 7.17 18.18
C ALA A 164 20.09 6.49 17.50
N ALA A 165 21.30 6.71 18.04
CA ALA A 165 22.51 6.04 17.57
C ALA A 165 22.48 4.53 17.86
N ASN A 166 22.13 4.14 19.08
CA ASN A 166 22.02 2.73 19.46
C ASN A 166 20.87 2.02 18.74
N LEU A 167 19.81 2.75 18.36
CA LEU A 167 18.70 2.22 17.58
C LEU A 167 18.97 2.12 16.08
N GLY A 168 20.11 2.64 15.58
CA GLY A 168 20.45 2.62 14.16
C GLY A 168 20.49 1.21 13.55
N GLY A 169 20.90 0.20 14.36
CA GLY A 169 20.95 -1.19 13.93
C GLY A 169 19.60 -1.78 13.50
N TYR A 170 18.48 -1.28 14.06
CA TYR A 170 17.15 -1.66 13.58
C TYR A 170 16.98 -1.31 12.10
N GLN A 171 17.35 -0.08 11.73
CA GLN A 171 17.17 0.42 10.37
C GLN A 171 18.07 -0.34 9.39
N GLU A 172 19.28 -0.72 9.81
CA GLU A 172 20.20 -1.54 9.01
C GLU A 172 19.62 -2.94 8.73
N ILE A 173 19.08 -3.61 9.76
CA ILE A 173 18.44 -4.92 9.60
C ILE A 173 17.21 -4.81 8.69
N TRP A 174 16.35 -3.83 8.93
CA TRP A 174 15.18 -3.58 8.08
C TRP A 174 15.55 -3.28 6.63
N GLU A 175 16.58 -2.45 6.40
CA GLU A 175 17.05 -2.08 5.06
C GLU A 175 17.58 -3.31 4.31
N ALA A 176 18.30 -4.19 5.01
CA ALA A 176 18.82 -5.43 4.46
C ALA A 176 17.72 -6.44 4.11
N GLU A 177 16.70 -6.58 4.95
CA GLU A 177 15.63 -7.57 4.76
C GLU A 177 14.56 -7.15 3.75
N MET A 178 14.17 -5.87 3.72
CA MET A 178 13.07 -5.40 2.87
C MET A 178 13.27 -4.01 2.28
N GLY A 179 14.06 -3.14 2.90
CA GLY A 179 14.21 -1.74 2.45
C GLY A 179 14.76 -1.63 1.03
N LYS A 180 15.80 -2.40 0.67
CA LYS A 180 16.37 -2.42 -0.69
C LYS A 180 15.31 -2.64 -1.76
N SER A 181 14.46 -3.66 -1.59
CA SER A 181 13.37 -3.99 -2.51
C SER A 181 12.30 -2.89 -2.53
N MET A 182 11.99 -2.28 -1.38
CA MET A 182 11.05 -1.15 -1.33
C MET A 182 11.54 0.09 -2.06
N TRP A 183 12.83 0.43 -1.94
CA TRP A 183 13.43 1.52 -2.70
C TRP A 183 13.41 1.26 -4.21
N GLN A 184 13.67 0.02 -4.64
CA GLN A 184 13.57 -0.38 -6.05
C GLN A 184 12.13 -0.28 -6.56
N LEU A 185 11.16 -0.84 -5.84
CA LEU A 185 9.74 -0.74 -6.18
C LEU A 185 9.27 0.72 -6.26
N TYR A 186 9.75 1.59 -5.37
CA TYR A 186 9.45 3.01 -5.43
C TYR A 186 10.01 3.67 -6.71
N ARG A 187 11.22 3.30 -7.16
CA ARG A 187 11.78 3.78 -8.43
C ARG A 187 10.95 3.32 -9.62
N HIS A 188 10.59 2.04 -9.67
CA HIS A 188 9.71 1.51 -10.73
C HIS A 188 8.35 2.22 -10.75
N LYS A 189 7.71 2.41 -9.58
CA LYS A 189 6.49 3.20 -9.46
C LYS A 189 6.67 4.60 -10.08
N ARG A 190 7.76 5.29 -9.73
CA ARG A 190 8.06 6.64 -10.24
C ARG A 190 8.24 6.65 -11.75
N GLU A 191 8.85 5.64 -12.34
CA GLU A 191 9.01 5.50 -13.79
C GLU A 191 7.68 5.30 -14.50
N ILE A 192 6.84 4.39 -13.99
CA ILE A 192 5.49 4.11 -14.51
C ILE A 192 4.67 5.39 -14.56
N PHE A 193 4.51 6.08 -13.42
CA PHE A 193 3.62 7.24 -13.32
C PHE A 193 4.22 8.55 -13.86
N ARG A 194 5.49 8.56 -14.27
CA ARG A 194 6.08 9.67 -15.05
C ARG A 194 5.66 9.63 -16.53
N ASN A 195 5.33 8.45 -17.05
CA ASN A 195 4.93 8.30 -18.43
C ASN A 195 3.57 8.97 -18.66
N ARG A 196 3.50 9.97 -19.55
CA ARG A 196 2.27 10.72 -19.84
C ARG A 196 1.28 9.96 -20.70
N ASP A 197 1.76 8.98 -21.47
CA ASP A 197 0.91 8.09 -22.25
C ASP A 197 0.19 7.12 -21.31
N LEU A 198 -1.15 7.18 -21.30
CA LEU A 198 -1.98 6.39 -20.40
C LEU A 198 -1.98 4.91 -20.76
N ASP A 199 -1.90 4.55 -22.05
CA ASP A 199 -1.89 3.15 -22.48
C ASP A 199 -0.59 2.48 -22.10
N VAL A 200 0.54 3.18 -22.31
CA VAL A 200 1.84 2.68 -21.86
C VAL A 200 1.89 2.58 -20.33
N ARG A 201 1.39 3.60 -19.62
CA ARG A 201 1.32 3.58 -18.15
C ARG A 201 0.50 2.40 -17.63
N ASN A 202 -0.69 2.17 -18.20
CA ASN A 202 -1.58 1.07 -17.80
C ASN A 202 -0.90 -0.29 -18.04
N LYS A 203 -0.26 -0.49 -19.19
CA LYS A 203 0.49 -1.73 -19.51
C LYS A 203 1.64 -1.97 -18.53
N LEU A 204 2.40 -0.93 -18.20
CA LEU A 204 3.51 -1.06 -17.23
C LEU A 204 3.00 -1.36 -15.82
N LEU A 205 1.92 -0.70 -15.38
CA LEU A 205 1.30 -0.96 -14.09
C LEU A 205 0.75 -2.39 -14.00
N TYR A 206 0.05 -2.85 -15.03
CA TYR A 206 -0.40 -4.23 -15.14
C TYR A 206 0.78 -5.20 -15.07
N GLY A 207 1.84 -4.96 -15.85
CA GLY A 207 3.00 -5.86 -15.91
C GLY A 207 3.79 -5.95 -14.60
N ILE A 208 3.85 -4.89 -13.79
CA ILE A 208 4.49 -4.97 -12.47
C ILE A 208 3.58 -5.65 -11.44
N LEU A 209 2.27 -5.37 -11.45
CA LEU A 209 1.31 -5.98 -10.54
C LEU A 209 1.16 -7.49 -10.81
N SER A 210 1.05 -7.90 -12.06
CA SER A 210 0.94 -9.32 -12.42
C SER A 210 2.16 -10.13 -11.99
N ARG A 211 3.36 -9.55 -12.13
CA ARG A 211 4.59 -10.15 -11.61
C ARG A 211 4.60 -10.24 -10.09
N TYR A 212 4.05 -9.27 -9.36
CA TYR A 212 4.03 -9.32 -7.90
C TYR A 212 3.30 -10.55 -7.32
N PHE A 213 2.28 -11.04 -8.03
CA PHE A 213 1.54 -12.25 -7.65
C PHE A 213 2.08 -13.54 -8.31
N SER A 214 3.12 -13.43 -9.14
CA SER A 214 3.79 -14.61 -9.69
C SER A 214 4.75 -15.21 -8.65
N PRO A 215 4.71 -16.54 -8.43
CA PRO A 215 5.63 -17.23 -7.51
C PRO A 215 7.11 -17.13 -7.96
N GLU A 216 7.36 -16.83 -9.23
CA GLU A 216 8.70 -16.71 -9.82
C GLU A 216 9.28 -15.29 -9.71
N SER A 217 8.50 -14.32 -9.23
CA SER A 217 8.94 -12.93 -9.16
C SER A 217 9.90 -12.67 -8.00
N GLU A 218 10.96 -11.90 -8.27
CA GLU A 218 11.86 -11.37 -7.24
C GLU A 218 11.14 -10.45 -6.23
N TYR A 219 9.98 -9.92 -6.61
CA TYR A 219 9.13 -9.09 -5.76
C TYR A 219 7.92 -9.84 -5.23
N ARG A 220 7.86 -11.17 -5.34
CA ARG A 220 6.68 -11.94 -4.94
C ARG A 220 6.24 -11.61 -3.52
N LYS A 221 4.93 -11.65 -3.30
CA LYS A 221 4.37 -11.68 -1.95
C LYS A 221 4.89 -12.94 -1.25
N VAL A 222 5.78 -12.77 -0.27
CA VAL A 222 6.23 -13.84 0.65
C VAL A 222 5.16 -14.05 1.71
#